data_AF-R6FEU2-F1
#
_entry.id   AF-R6FEU2-F1
#
_cell.length_a   1.000
_cell.length_b   1.000
_cell.length_c   1.000
_cell.angle_alpha   90.00
_cell.angle_beta   90.00
_cell.angle_gamma   90.00
#
_symmetry.space_group_name_H-M   'P 1'
#
loop_
_entity.id
_entity.type
_entity.pdbx_description
1 polymer ?
#
loop_
_entity_poly.entity_id
_entity_poly.type
_entity_poly.pdbx_seq_one_letter_code
_entity_poly.pdbx_strand_id
1 'polypeptide(L)'
;MIKIENLKGYKLTDKEKLYLLAILQQAEEEKTDTIKTNIYELDCITETDYYNKAVQNLKEKNFINYTVKNKDNAYEMLDITLTKKSLNILQNNANVVQTDALQINAEGKRIITLIL
;
A
#
# COMPACT_ATOMS: atom_id res chain seq x y z
N MET A 1 -1.99 -6.54 -8.45
CA MET A 1 -3.15 -6.37 -7.56
C MET A 1 -2.81 -6.92 -6.19
N ILE A 2 -2.58 -6.00 -5.25
CA ILE A 2 -2.20 -6.31 -3.88
C ILE A 2 -3.42 -6.78 -3.10
N LYS A 3 -3.29 -7.88 -2.36
CA LYS A 3 -4.35 -8.42 -1.51
C LYS A 3 -4.16 -8.00 -0.05
N ILE A 4 -5.26 -7.69 0.64
CA ILE A 4 -5.25 -7.31 2.06
C ILE A 4 -4.64 -8.37 2.98
N GLU A 5 -4.69 -9.65 2.57
CA GLU A 5 -4.07 -10.76 3.30
C GLU A 5 -2.54 -10.65 3.42
N ASN A 6 -1.89 -9.95 2.47
CA ASN A 6 -0.46 -9.67 2.51
C ASN A 6 -0.07 -8.72 3.67
N LEU A 7 -1.06 -8.17 4.38
CA LEU A 7 -0.86 -7.30 5.53
C LEU A 7 -1.07 -8.02 6.88
N LYS A 8 -1.38 -9.33 6.90
CA LYS A 8 -1.72 -10.09 8.13
C LYS A 8 -0.60 -10.19 9.17
N GLY A 9 0.65 -9.85 8.83
CA GLY A 9 1.80 -9.84 9.76
C GLY A 9 2.08 -8.48 10.40
N TYR A 10 1.36 -7.44 10.03
CA TYR A 10 1.60 -6.09 10.53
C TYR A 10 0.62 -5.72 11.64
N LYS A 11 1.12 -5.08 12.71
CA LYS A 11 0.31 -4.54 13.81
C LYS A 11 -0.49 -3.30 13.35
N LEU A 12 -1.42 -3.52 12.44
CA LEU A 12 -2.29 -2.52 11.84
C LEU A 12 -3.75 -2.83 12.19
N THR A 13 -4.53 -1.79 12.48
CA THR A 13 -5.99 -1.90 12.55
C THR A 13 -6.56 -2.15 11.15
N ASP A 14 -7.79 -2.61 11.04
CA ASP A 14 -8.37 -2.89 9.73
C ASP A 14 -8.52 -1.62 8.88
N LYS A 15 -8.82 -0.47 9.51
CA LYS A 15 -8.79 0.83 8.83
C LYS A 15 -7.40 1.18 8.31
N GLU A 16 -6.35 1.02 9.13
CA GLU A 16 -4.97 1.28 8.70
C GLU A 16 -4.52 0.35 7.57
N LYS A 17 -4.97 -0.92 7.56
CA LYS A 17 -4.71 -1.85 6.45
C LYS A 17 -5.37 -1.38 5.16
N LEU A 18 -6.61 -0.90 5.22
CA LEU A 18 -7.33 -0.37 4.05
C LEU A 18 -6.61 0.86 3.48
N TYR A 19 -6.21 1.80 4.33
CA TYR A 19 -5.47 2.99 3.89
C TYR A 19 -4.10 2.65 3.33
N LEU A 20 -3.35 1.77 4.00
CA LEU A 20 -2.06 1.32 3.47
C LEU A 20 -2.24 0.60 2.13
N LEU A 21 -3.28 -0.22 1.98
CA LEU A 21 -3.58 -0.91 0.73
C LEU A 21 -3.86 0.07 -0.41
N ALA A 22 -4.68 1.10 -0.17
CA ALA A 22 -4.99 2.12 -1.18
C ALA A 22 -3.73 2.90 -1.60
N ILE A 23 -2.89 3.30 -0.62
CA ILE A 23 -1.61 3.98 -0.89
C ILE A 23 -0.69 3.09 -1.74
N LEU A 24 -0.59 1.80 -1.40
CA LEU A 24 0.25 0.84 -2.12
C LEU A 24 -0.27 0.57 -3.54
N GLN A 25 -1.59 0.49 -3.73
CA GLN A 25 -2.22 0.31 -5.04
C GLN A 25 -1.95 1.51 -5.94
N GLN A 26 -2.15 2.73 -5.44
CA GLN A 26 -1.85 3.96 -6.18
C GLN A 26 -0.37 4.01 -6.60
N ALA A 27 0.54 3.68 -5.69
CA ALA A 27 1.98 3.62 -5.96
C ALA A 27 2.35 2.58 -7.03
N GLU A 28 1.69 1.41 -7.01
CA GLU A 28 1.85 0.34 -8.01
C GLU A 28 1.36 0.81 -9.39
N GLU A 29 0.19 1.45 -9.45
CA GLU A 29 -0.41 1.97 -10.69
C GLU A 29 0.41 3.09 -11.32
N GLU A 30 0.88 4.04 -10.51
CA GLU A 30 1.71 5.16 -10.94
C GLU A 30 3.19 4.78 -11.14
N LYS A 31 3.60 3.57 -10.72
CA LYS A 31 5.00 3.10 -10.73
C LYS A 31 5.95 4.10 -10.04
N THR A 32 5.54 4.57 -8.88
CA THR A 32 6.26 5.60 -8.10
C THR A 32 6.35 5.19 -6.63
N ASP A 33 7.44 5.58 -5.99
CA ASP A 33 7.61 5.42 -4.53
C ASP A 33 6.98 6.59 -3.76
N THR A 34 6.57 7.65 -4.46
CA THR A 34 5.90 8.82 -3.86
C THR A 34 4.61 9.12 -4.61
N ILE A 35 3.49 9.01 -3.90
CA ILE A 35 2.17 9.35 -4.43
C ILE A 35 1.80 10.77 -4.01
N LYS A 36 1.05 11.45 -4.87
CA LYS A 36 0.46 12.75 -4.57
C LYS A 36 -1.03 12.54 -4.41
N THR A 37 -1.54 12.75 -3.21
CA THR A 37 -2.96 12.53 -2.93
C THR A 37 -3.50 13.65 -2.08
N ASN A 38 -4.78 13.95 -2.28
CA ASN A 38 -5.51 14.84 -1.40
C ASN A 38 -6.04 14.05 -0.20
N ILE A 39 -6.07 14.67 0.99
CA ILE A 39 -6.69 14.10 2.19
C ILE A 39 -8.12 13.62 1.93
N TYR A 40 -8.83 14.29 1.02
CA TYR A 40 -10.22 14.01 0.64
C TYR A 40 -10.39 13.09 -0.58
N GLU A 41 -9.32 12.63 -1.25
CA GLU A 41 -9.46 11.73 -2.41
C GLU A 41 -9.41 10.25 -2.01
N LEU A 42 -8.94 9.96 -0.79
CA LEU A 42 -8.97 8.62 -0.20
C LEU A 42 -10.24 8.39 0.66
N ASP A 43 -11.31 9.14 0.37
CA ASP A 43 -12.60 9.23 1.07
C ASP A 43 -13.49 7.98 0.92
N CYS A 44 -12.91 6.80 1.08
CA CYS A 44 -13.70 5.58 1.25
C CYS A 44 -14.32 5.49 2.66
N ILE A 45 -14.05 6.44 3.57
CA ILE A 45 -14.53 6.46 4.96
C ILE A 45 -14.82 7.91 5.34
N THR A 46 -16.10 8.24 5.50
CA THR A 46 -16.77 9.55 5.64
C THR A 46 -16.35 10.45 6.83
N GLU A 47 -15.14 10.31 7.38
CA GLU A 47 -14.69 11.10 8.54
C GLU A 47 -13.21 11.49 8.40
N THR A 48 -12.95 12.74 7.96
CA THR A 48 -11.62 13.34 7.75
C THR A 48 -10.64 13.14 8.93
N ASP A 49 -11.16 13.14 10.17
CA ASP A 49 -10.37 12.93 11.38
C ASP A 49 -9.73 11.54 11.46
N TYR A 50 -10.37 10.53 10.84
CA TYR A 50 -9.86 9.16 10.85
C TYR A 50 -8.80 8.93 9.79
N TYR A 51 -8.86 9.63 8.66
CA TYR A 51 -7.82 9.59 7.64
C TYR A 51 -6.51 10.14 8.20
N ASN A 52 -6.56 11.35 8.78
CA ASN A 52 -5.38 12.00 9.37
C ASN A 52 -4.73 11.12 10.43
N LYS A 53 -5.55 10.51 11.29
CA LYS A 53 -5.08 9.56 12.31
C LYS A 53 -4.48 8.30 11.70
N ALA A 54 -5.07 7.74 10.65
CA ALA A 54 -4.55 6.54 10.00
C ALA A 54 -3.22 6.80 9.29
N VAL A 55 -3.10 7.90 8.53
CA VAL A 55 -1.86 8.32 7.86
C VAL A 55 -0.77 8.63 8.88
N GLN A 56 -1.12 9.31 9.97
CA GLN A 56 -0.19 9.55 11.09
C GLN A 56 0.28 8.23 11.72
N ASN A 57 -0.63 7.32 12.03
CA ASN A 57 -0.27 6.01 12.61
C ASN A 57 0.58 5.18 11.65
N LEU A 58 0.33 5.23 10.34
CA LEU A 58 1.14 4.56 9.33
C LEU A 58 2.56 5.15 9.26
N LYS A 59 2.70 6.47 9.47
CA LYS A 59 4.00 7.13 9.62
C LYS A 59 4.71 6.69 10.90
N GLU A 60 4.04 6.73 12.04
CA GLU A 60 4.60 6.29 13.33
C GLU A 60 5.02 4.81 13.31
N LYS A 61 4.28 3.96 12.58
CA LYS A 61 4.59 2.54 12.37
C LYS A 61 5.60 2.29 11.24
N ASN A 62 6.19 3.36 10.69
CA ASN A 62 7.23 3.36 9.67
C ASN A 62 6.84 2.61 8.38
N PHE A 63 5.60 2.81 7.92
CA PHE A 63 5.16 2.35 6.59
C PHE A 63 5.31 3.45 5.55
N ILE A 64 5.02 4.69 5.92
CA ILE A 64 5.06 5.84 5.02
C ILE A 64 5.77 7.01 5.67
N ASN A 65 6.24 7.94 4.86
CA ASN A 65 6.50 9.31 5.25
C ASN A 65 5.53 10.21 4.48
N TYR A 66 5.21 11.38 5.01
CA TYR A 66 4.43 12.35 4.24
C TYR A 66 4.86 13.79 4.52
N THR A 67 4.69 14.63 3.50
CA THR A 67 4.87 16.08 3.59
C THR A 67 3.59 16.79 3.14
N VAL A 68 3.15 17.77 3.91
CA VAL A 68 2.02 18.64 3.55
C VAL A 68 2.55 19.79 2.69
N LYS A 69 2.04 19.94 1.45
CA LYS A 69 2.56 20.94 0.49
C LYS A 69 1.71 22.19 0.31
N ASN A 70 0.47 22.23 0.81
CA ASN A 70 -0.40 23.41 0.73
C ASN A 70 -1.00 23.76 2.08
N LYS A 71 -0.87 25.03 2.51
CA LYS A 71 -1.50 25.59 3.72
C LYS A 71 -2.62 26.61 3.42
N ASP A 72 -2.91 26.87 2.15
CA ASP A 72 -3.98 27.78 1.74
C ASP A 72 -5.33 27.04 1.65
N ASN A 73 -5.92 26.79 2.83
CA ASN A 73 -7.36 26.73 3.18
C ASN A 73 -8.44 26.00 2.34
N ALA A 74 -8.14 25.06 1.44
CA ALA A 74 -9.21 24.17 0.92
C ALA A 74 -8.81 22.71 0.66
N TYR A 75 -7.56 22.42 0.32
CA TYR A 75 -7.13 21.07 -0.03
C TYR A 75 -5.67 20.85 0.37
N GLU A 76 -5.45 20.21 1.51
CA GLU A 76 -4.11 19.82 1.93
C GLU A 76 -3.63 18.68 1.01
N MET A 77 -2.66 18.99 0.16
CA MET A 77 -1.97 18.01 -0.67
C MET A 77 -0.92 17.28 0.16
N LEU A 78 -0.99 15.96 0.18
CA LEU A 78 0.00 15.09 0.79
C LEU A 78 0.87 14.44 -0.27
N ASP A 79 2.18 14.72 -0.18
CA ASP A 79 3.18 13.88 -0.83
C ASP A 79 3.50 12.74 0.12
N ILE A 80 3.05 11.52 -0.19
CA ILE A 80 3.27 10.32 0.63
C ILE A 80 4.37 9.48 -0.01
N THR A 81 5.50 9.33 0.67
CA THR A 81 6.62 8.50 0.25
C THR A 81 6.60 7.16 0.97
N LEU A 82 6.68 6.06 0.21
CA LEU A 82 6.79 4.72 0.76
C LEU A 82 8.14 4.53 1.45
N THR A 83 8.12 3.95 2.65
CA THR A 83 9.36 3.49 3.29
C THR A 83 9.83 2.19 2.67
N LYS A 84 11.08 1.79 2.94
CA LYS A 84 11.63 0.47 2.57
C LYS A 84 10.71 -0.69 3.00
N LYS A 85 10.02 -0.56 4.13
CA LYS A 85 9.09 -1.56 4.64
C LYS A 85 7.90 -1.75 3.70
N SER A 86 7.30 -0.67 3.23
CA SER A 86 6.17 -0.69 2.30
C SER A 86 6.59 -1.11 0.89
N LEU A 87 7.77 -0.69 0.44
CA LEU A 87 8.34 -1.15 -0.83
C LEU A 87 8.58 -2.66 -0.85
N ASN A 88 9.03 -3.25 0.25
CA ASN A 88 9.16 -4.71 0.37
C ASN A 88 7.80 -5.42 0.24
N ILE A 89 6.68 -4.81 0.66
CA ILE A 89 5.34 -5.38 0.48
C ILE A 89 4.98 -5.40 -1.01
N LEU A 90 5.25 -4.32 -1.74
CA LEU A 90 5.06 -4.25 -3.20
C LEU A 90 5.89 -5.29 -3.95
N GLN A 91 7.18 -5.39 -3.61
CA GLN A 91 8.09 -6.34 -4.25
C GLN A 91 7.70 -7.79 -3.95
N ASN A 92 7.33 -8.10 -2.71
CA ASN A 92 6.83 -9.44 -2.37
C ASN A 92 5.53 -9.76 -3.09
N ASN A 93 4.63 -8.79 -3.30
CA ASN A 93 3.43 -9.01 -4.11
C ASN A 93 3.78 -9.28 -5.59
N ALA A 94 4.67 -8.48 -6.17
CA ALA A 94 5.15 -8.68 -7.54
C ALA A 94 5.81 -10.07 -7.72
N ASN A 95 6.62 -10.48 -6.75
CA ASN A 95 7.26 -11.80 -6.74
C ASN A 95 6.23 -12.92 -6.62
N VAL A 96 5.20 -12.80 -5.77
CA VAL A 96 4.11 -13.79 -5.65
C VAL A 96 3.36 -13.93 -6.98
N VAL A 97 2.99 -12.80 -7.61
CA VAL A 97 2.31 -12.80 -8.92
C VAL A 97 3.19 -13.42 -10.01
N GLN A 98 4.50 -13.23 -9.97
CA GLN A 98 5.44 -13.83 -10.91
C GLN A 98 5.70 -15.32 -10.65
N THR A 99 5.81 -15.76 -9.39
CA THR A 99 5.97 -17.18 -9.04
C THR A 99 4.72 -17.98 -9.38
N ASP A 100 3.53 -17.40 -9.22
CA ASP A 100 2.26 -18.01 -9.66
C ASP A 100 2.16 -18.10 -11.19
N ALA A 101 2.78 -17.15 -11.90
CA ALA A 101 2.81 -17.14 -13.37
C ALA A 101 3.84 -18.10 -13.98
N LEU A 102 4.88 -18.50 -13.24
CA LEU A 102 6.02 -19.25 -13.76
C LEU A 102 6.50 -20.33 -12.78
N GLN A 103 5.75 -21.43 -12.69
CA GLN A 103 6.39 -22.72 -12.46
C GLN A 103 5.99 -23.64 -13.60
N ILE A 104 6.86 -23.76 -14.60
CA ILE A 104 6.76 -24.78 -15.65
C ILE A 104 7.85 -25.81 -15.35
N ASN A 105 7.46 -27.07 -15.18
CA ASN A 105 8.41 -28.16 -14.97
C ASN A 105 9.23 -28.44 -16.25
N ALA A 106 10.23 -29.32 -16.17
CA ALA A 106 11.08 -29.69 -17.31
C ALA A 106 10.32 -30.31 -18.52
N GLU A 107 9.02 -30.59 -18.38
CA GLU A 107 8.13 -31.12 -19.42
C GLU A 107 7.18 -30.07 -20.01
N GLY A 108 7.28 -28.79 -19.60
CA GLY A 108 6.37 -27.75 -20.08
C GLY A 108 5.06 -27.61 -19.30
N LYS A 109 4.89 -28.30 -18.16
CA LYS A 109 3.64 -28.31 -17.37
C LYS A 109 3.69 -27.38 -16.17
N ARG A 110 2.59 -26.67 -15.90
CA ARG A 110 2.45 -25.76 -14.75
C ARG A 110 2.47 -26.52 -13.42
N ILE A 111 3.30 -26.14 -12.45
CA ILE A 111 3.31 -26.66 -11.08
C ILE A 111 2.61 -25.64 -10.18
N ILE A 112 1.60 -26.08 -9.43
CA ILE A 112 0.97 -25.29 -8.37
C ILE A 112 1.53 -25.81 -7.06
N THR A 113 2.35 -25.01 -6.37
CA THR A 113 2.86 -25.37 -5.05
C THR A 113 1.93 -24.79 -3.99
N LEU A 114 1.17 -25.64 -3.29
CA LEU A 114 0.35 -25.24 -2.15
C LEU A 114 1.23 -25.08 -0.90
N ILE A 115 1.22 -23.90 -0.28
CA ILE A 115 1.88 -23.63 1.00
C ILE A 115 0.79 -23.53 2.08
N LEU A 116 0.96 -24.30 3.17
CA LEU A 116 0.10 -24.35 4.36
C LEU A 116 0.44 -23.22 5.34
#